data_AF-A0A0L6UWA5-F1
#
_entry.id   AF-A0A0L6UWA5-F1
#
_cell.length_a   1.000
_cell.length_b   1.000
_cell.length_c   1.000
_cell.angle_alpha   90.00
_cell.angle_beta   90.00
_cell.angle_gamma   90.00
#
_symmetry.space_group_name_H-M   'P 1'
#
loop_
_entity.id
_entity.type
_entity.pdbx_description
1 polymer ?
#
loop_
_entity_poly.entity_id
_entity_poly.type
_entity_poly.pdbx_seq_one_letter_code
_entity_poly.pdbx_strand_id
1 'polypeptide(L)'
;MRLICLKPCQIVSWEIGQTNQWEVAPCPFTQEKARIINKQGASRFHLSVLIAEASFPITSVTIQSAGRWFPARKTDYNFWEIPHQPVLANCFNVKVTCSNGYIFTVTDLDPSSTSPAKALDNC
;
A
#
# COMPACT_ATOMS: atom_id res chain seq x y z
N MET A 1 23.74 -10.34 15.77
CA MET A 1 22.54 -9.50 15.53
C MET A 1 22.48 -9.16 14.06
N ARG A 2 21.55 -9.74 13.30
CA ARG A 2 21.47 -9.53 11.84
C ARG A 2 20.02 -9.26 11.48
N LEU A 3 19.73 -8.05 11.01
CA LEU A 3 18.41 -7.66 10.56
C LEU A 3 18.21 -8.18 9.13
N ILE A 4 17.12 -8.90 8.87
CA ILE A 4 16.70 -9.23 7.50
C ILE A 4 15.34 -8.58 7.28
N CYS A 5 15.32 -7.44 6.59
CA CYS A 5 14.09 -6.79 6.14
C CYS A 5 13.71 -7.34 4.77
N LEU A 6 12.63 -8.13 4.70
CA LEU A 6 12.03 -8.50 3.43
C LEU A 6 11.14 -7.33 2.96
N LYS A 7 11.64 -6.54 2.00
CA LYS A 7 10.77 -5.63 1.22
C LYS A 7 9.83 -6.48 0.34
N PRO A 8 8.56 -6.10 0.15
CA PRO A 8 7.87 -4.93 0.66
C PRO A 8 6.92 -5.34 1.81
N CYS A 9 7.34 -5.09 3.05
CA CYS A 9 6.52 -5.18 4.27
C CYS A 9 5.76 -6.51 4.45
N GLN A 10 6.45 -7.55 4.95
CA GLN A 10 5.72 -8.66 5.57
C GLN A 10 6.29 -9.10 6.91
N ILE A 11 7.60 -9.19 7.16
CA ILE A 11 8.10 -9.86 8.37
C ILE A 11 9.48 -9.32 8.76
N VAL A 12 9.66 -8.92 10.02
CA VAL A 12 10.99 -8.82 10.65
C VAL A 12 11.14 -10.06 11.53
N SER A 13 12.11 -10.93 11.22
CA SER A 13 12.46 -12.08 12.04
C SER A 13 13.58 -11.67 13.01
N TRP A 14 13.48 -12.11 14.27
CA TRP A 14 14.59 -12.03 15.22
C TRP A 14 14.71 -13.36 15.98
N GLU A 15 15.95 -13.78 16.25
CA GLU A 15 16.24 -14.96 17.07
C GLU A 15 16.33 -14.55 18.54
N ILE A 16 15.41 -15.03 19.39
CA ILE A 16 15.53 -14.92 20.86
C ILE A 16 16.17 -16.22 21.37
N GLY A 17 17.50 -16.24 21.53
CA GLY A 17 18.20 -17.40 22.06
C GLY A 17 18.01 -18.68 21.23
N GLN A 18 18.43 -19.84 21.76
CA GLN A 18 18.44 -21.15 21.08
C GLN A 18 17.03 -21.73 20.73
N THR A 19 16.01 -20.90 20.63
CA THR A 19 14.64 -21.30 20.26
C THR A 19 14.16 -20.45 19.08
N ASN A 20 13.75 -21.12 17.99
CA ASN A 20 13.21 -20.53 16.76
C ASN A 20 11.82 -19.88 16.98
N GLN A 21 11.70 -18.90 17.86
CA GLN A 21 10.48 -18.11 18.05
C GLN A 21 10.58 -16.84 17.19
N TRP A 22 9.54 -16.58 16.39
CA TRP A 22 9.40 -15.38 15.58
C TRP A 22 8.07 -14.70 15.93
N GLU A 23 8.01 -13.37 15.86
CA GLU A 23 6.76 -12.61 15.91
C GLU A 23 6.80 -11.48 14.86
N VAL A 24 5.65 -10.88 14.59
CA VAL A 24 5.54 -9.78 13.62
C VAL A 24 5.80 -8.45 14.34
N ALA A 25 6.95 -7.81 14.07
CA ALA A 25 7.23 -6.45 14.56
C ALA A 25 6.88 -5.36 13.53
N PRO A 26 6.57 -4.13 14.00
CA PRO A 26 6.54 -2.94 13.16
C PRO A 26 7.87 -2.73 12.44
N CYS A 27 7.83 -2.23 11.21
CA CYS A 27 9.04 -1.88 10.49
C CYS A 27 9.69 -0.62 11.10
N PRO A 28 11.04 -0.52 11.20
CA PRO A 28 11.73 0.62 11.82
C PRO A 28 11.76 1.88 10.93
N PHE A 29 10.72 2.12 10.13
CA PHE A 29 10.56 3.31 9.29
C PHE A 29 9.88 4.42 10.11
N THR A 30 10.54 4.93 11.14
CA THR A 30 9.94 5.88 12.09
C THR A 30 9.67 7.27 11.52
N GLN A 31 10.07 7.56 10.27
CA GLN A 31 9.94 8.90 9.67
C GLN A 31 9.50 8.90 8.19
N GLU A 32 9.33 7.75 7.56
CA GLU A 32 8.88 7.71 6.17
C GLU A 32 7.35 7.77 6.12
N LYS A 33 6.80 8.55 5.20
CA LYS A 33 5.37 8.57 4.91
C LYS A 33 5.08 7.51 3.87
N ALA A 34 3.91 6.87 3.94
CA ALA A 34 3.51 5.91 2.92
C ALA A 34 3.53 6.57 1.53
N ARG A 35 3.84 5.77 0.49
CA ARG A 35 3.83 6.24 -0.89
C ARG A 35 2.88 5.44 -1.73
N ILE A 36 2.17 6.13 -2.62
CA ILE A 36 1.28 5.53 -3.61
C ILE A 36 2.01 5.56 -4.95
N ILE A 37 2.22 4.39 -5.55
CA ILE A 37 2.98 4.23 -6.79
C ILE A 37 2.13 3.42 -7.76
N ASN A 38 1.81 4.00 -8.91
CA ASN A 38 1.12 3.25 -9.95
C ASN A 38 2.11 2.33 -10.67
N LYS A 39 1.64 1.13 -11.04
CA LYS A 39 2.40 0.20 -11.88
C LYS A 39 2.69 0.83 -13.23
N GLN A 40 3.84 0.51 -13.83
CA GLN A 40 4.08 0.87 -15.23
C GLN A 40 2.99 0.30 -16.13
N GLY A 41 2.44 1.16 -17.00
CA GLY A 41 1.31 0.84 -17.88
C GLY A 41 -0.07 1.03 -17.23
N ALA A 42 -0.13 1.48 -15.97
CA ALA A 42 -1.38 1.88 -15.36
C ALA A 42 -2.02 3.04 -16.11
N SER A 43 -3.35 3.03 -16.16
CA SER A 43 -4.15 4.08 -16.76
C SER A 43 -5.55 4.04 -16.20
N ARG A 44 -6.41 4.97 -16.63
CA ARG A 44 -7.84 4.94 -16.29
C ARG A 44 -8.57 3.65 -16.73
N PHE A 45 -8.00 2.89 -17.67
CA PHE A 45 -8.57 1.64 -18.17
C PHE A 45 -8.13 0.41 -17.36
N HIS A 46 -6.95 0.48 -16.74
CA HIS A 46 -6.44 -0.57 -15.86
C HIS A 46 -5.50 0.05 -14.83
N LEU A 47 -5.95 0.16 -13.58
CA LEU A 47 -5.21 0.77 -12.49
C LEU A 47 -4.69 -0.31 -11.55
N SER A 48 -3.40 -0.25 -11.27
CA SER A 48 -2.71 -1.16 -10.37
C SER A 48 -1.78 -0.33 -9.49
N VAL A 49 -2.00 -0.37 -8.18
CA VAL A 49 -1.39 0.56 -7.23
C VAL A 49 -0.58 -0.19 -6.18
N LEU A 50 0.67 0.20 -6.00
CA LEU A 50 1.52 -0.20 -4.88
C LEU A 50 1.42 0.83 -3.76
N ILE A 51 1.25 0.35 -2.53
CA ILE A 51 1.40 1.16 -1.33
C ILE A 51 2.73 0.76 -0.69
N ALA A 52 3.70 1.64 -0.78
CA ALA A 52 5.06 1.44 -0.30
C ALA A 52 5.27 2.16 1.04
N GLU A 53 6.30 1.74 1.77
CA GLU A 53 6.78 2.41 2.99
C GLU A 53 5.72 2.47 4.13
N ALA A 54 4.74 1.55 4.11
CA ALA A 54 3.77 1.40 5.20
C ALA A 54 4.42 0.79 6.46
N SER A 55 4.27 1.40 7.65
CA SER A 55 4.92 0.87 8.88
C SER A 55 4.19 -0.31 9.49
N PHE A 56 2.88 -0.44 9.23
CA PHE A 56 2.05 -1.59 9.60
C PHE A 56 1.41 -2.24 8.38
N PRO A 57 1.06 -3.55 8.46
CA PRO A 57 0.35 -4.25 7.40
C PRO A 57 -0.93 -3.54 6.95
N ILE A 58 -1.16 -3.52 5.65
CA ILE A 58 -2.37 -2.95 5.04
C ILE A 58 -3.44 -4.03 4.98
N THR A 59 -4.61 -3.75 5.55
CA THR A 59 -5.74 -4.68 5.61
C THR A 59 -6.70 -4.48 4.45
N SER A 60 -6.93 -3.25 4.01
CA SER A 60 -7.78 -2.97 2.86
C SER A 60 -7.41 -1.67 2.15
N VAL A 61 -7.76 -1.62 0.87
CA VAL A 61 -7.59 -0.45 0.01
C VAL A 61 -8.88 -0.22 -0.74
N THR A 62 -9.33 1.03 -0.76
CA THR A 62 -10.48 1.47 -1.56
C THR A 62 -10.06 2.61 -2.46
N ILE A 63 -10.51 2.57 -3.71
CA ILE A 63 -10.16 3.53 -4.75
C ILE A 63 -11.40 4.31 -5.11
N GLN A 64 -11.35 5.64 -5.01
CA GLN A 64 -12.45 6.50 -5.44
C GLN A 64 -12.19 7.01 -6.86
N SER A 65 -13.21 6.93 -7.72
CA SER A 65 -13.19 7.66 -8.98
C SER A 65 -14.60 8.06 -9.39
N ALA A 66 -14.76 9.24 -9.98
CA ALA A 66 -16.06 9.82 -10.33
C ALA A 66 -17.09 9.75 -9.18
N GLY A 67 -16.64 10.02 -7.94
CA GLY A 67 -17.48 10.01 -6.74
C GLY A 67 -17.80 8.63 -6.16
N ARG A 68 -17.44 7.52 -6.83
CA ARG A 68 -17.72 6.15 -6.39
C ARG A 68 -16.48 5.49 -5.79
N TRP A 69 -16.66 4.77 -4.68
CA TRP A 69 -15.61 3.98 -4.05
C TRP A 69 -15.66 2.53 -4.51
N PHE A 70 -14.52 2.00 -4.93
CA PHE A 70 -14.34 0.62 -5.38
C PHE A 70 -13.41 -0.10 -4.41
N PRO A 71 -13.79 -1.29 -3.90
CA PRO A 71 -12.86 -2.11 -3.15
C PRO A 71 -11.76 -2.63 -4.09
N ALA A 72 -10.51 -2.45 -3.70
CA ALA A 72 -9.37 -3.02 -4.41
C ALA A 72 -8.98 -4.36 -3.77
N ARG A 73 -8.53 -5.30 -4.60
CA ARG A 73 -8.01 -6.60 -4.19
C ARG A 73 -6.50 -6.59 -4.27
N LYS A 74 -5.85 -7.09 -3.22
CA LYS A 74 -4.41 -7.32 -3.23
C LYS A 74 -4.06 -8.44 -4.20
N THR A 75 -3.07 -8.22 -5.05
CA THR A 75 -2.50 -9.21 -5.97
C THR A 75 -1.29 -9.88 -5.35
N ASP A 76 -0.90 -11.04 -5.90
CA ASP A 76 0.25 -11.83 -5.41
C ASP A 76 1.59 -11.10 -5.53
N TYR A 77 1.65 -10.06 -6.37
CA TYR A 77 2.83 -9.23 -6.59
C TYR A 77 2.78 -7.88 -5.83
N ASN A 78 1.95 -7.78 -4.78
CA ASN A 78 1.82 -6.66 -3.85
C ASN A 78 1.23 -5.35 -4.42
N PHE A 79 0.42 -5.46 -5.48
CA PHE A 79 -0.37 -4.33 -5.97
C PHE A 79 -1.83 -4.48 -5.56
N TRP A 80 -2.58 -3.39 -5.65
CA TRP A 80 -4.00 -3.32 -5.38
C TRP A 80 -4.73 -2.91 -6.65
N GLU A 81 -5.69 -3.73 -7.05
CA GLU A 81 -6.42 -3.60 -8.32
C GLU A 81 -7.92 -3.68 -8.10
N ILE A 82 -8.70 -2.99 -8.93
CA ILE A 82 -10.15 -3.12 -8.92
C ILE A 82 -10.50 -4.35 -9.80
N PRO A 83 -11.05 -5.46 -9.26
CA PRO A 83 -11.20 -6.71 -10.02
C PRO A 83 -12.02 -6.59 -11.32
N HIS A 84 -13.05 -5.74 -11.30
CA HIS A 84 -13.88 -5.42 -12.45
C HIS A 84 -13.88 -3.90 -12.66
N GLN A 85 -12.70 -3.35 -12.96
CA GLN A 85 -12.48 -1.92 -13.09
C GLN A 85 -13.37 -1.30 -14.19
N PRO A 86 -14.20 -0.30 -13.87
CA PRO A 86 -14.78 0.56 -14.89
C PRO A 86 -13.74 1.55 -15.42
N VAL A 87 -14.01 2.22 -16.54
CA VAL A 87 -13.18 3.36 -16.95
C VAL A 87 -13.23 4.42 -15.86
N LEU A 88 -12.07 4.74 -15.29
CA LEU A 88 -11.93 5.72 -14.22
C LEU A 88 -11.93 7.15 -14.79
N ALA A 89 -12.20 8.12 -13.94
CA ALA A 89 -11.95 9.53 -14.23
C ALA A 89 -10.44 9.80 -14.41
N ASN A 90 -10.11 11.01 -14.86
CA ASN A 90 -8.72 11.44 -15.05
C ASN A 90 -7.93 11.51 -13.73
N CYS A 91 -8.62 11.63 -12.60
CA CYS A 91 -8.03 11.54 -11.28
C CYS A 91 -8.76 10.50 -10.43
N PHE A 92 -8.07 9.96 -9.44
CA PHE A 92 -8.63 9.05 -8.45
C PHE A 92 -8.09 9.34 -7.05
N ASN A 93 -8.77 8.82 -6.04
CA ASN A 93 -8.31 8.88 -4.65
C ASN A 93 -8.07 7.45 -4.14
N VAL A 94 -7.16 7.29 -3.19
CA VAL A 94 -6.89 6.01 -2.52
C VAL A 94 -7.09 6.20 -1.04
N LYS A 95 -7.92 5.36 -0.43
CA LYS A 95 -8.06 5.24 1.02
C LYS A 95 -7.51 3.90 1.46
N VAL A 96 -6.60 3.94 2.42
CA VAL A 96 -5.85 2.79 2.94
C VAL A 96 -6.26 2.56 4.38
N THR A 97 -6.51 1.30 4.75
CA THR A 97 -6.75 0.89 6.13
C THR A 97 -5.64 -0.04 6.58
N CYS A 98 -5.07 0.25 7.74
CA CYS A 98 -3.92 -0.43 8.31
C CYS A 98 -4.37 -1.40 9.43
N SER A 99 -3.53 -2.38 9.78
CA SER A 99 -3.85 -3.38 10.80
C SER A 99 -3.92 -2.82 12.23
N ASN A 100 -3.28 -1.67 12.47
CA ASN A 100 -3.37 -0.90 13.72
C ASN A 100 -4.65 -0.03 13.81
N GLY A 101 -5.56 -0.13 12.85
CA GLY A 101 -6.81 0.63 12.80
C GLY A 101 -6.70 2.03 12.21
N TYR A 102 -5.48 2.51 11.91
CA TYR A 102 -5.30 3.80 11.24
C TYR A 102 -5.78 3.76 9.79
N ILE A 103 -6.27 4.91 9.34
CA ILE A 103 -6.79 5.12 7.99
C ILE A 103 -6.21 6.43 7.47
N PHE A 104 -5.68 6.41 6.25
CA PHE A 104 -5.27 7.62 5.55
C PHE A 104 -5.80 7.62 4.12
N THR A 105 -5.93 8.82 3.53
CA THR A 105 -6.39 9.00 2.16
C THR A 105 -5.40 9.87 1.40
N VAL A 106 -5.14 9.49 0.15
CA VAL A 106 -4.38 10.28 -0.82
C VAL A 106 -5.30 10.63 -1.97
N THR A 107 -5.38 11.91 -2.31
CA THR A 107 -6.35 12.45 -3.26
C THR A 107 -5.69 12.98 -4.52
N ASP A 108 -6.50 13.13 -5.58
CA ASP A 108 -6.12 13.78 -6.84
C ASP A 108 -4.91 13.12 -7.53
N LEU A 109 -4.92 11.79 -7.56
CA LEU A 109 -3.87 10.99 -8.19
C LEU A 109 -4.16 10.82 -9.68
N ASP A 110 -3.15 11.03 -10.51
CA ASP A 110 -3.20 10.71 -11.94
C ASP A 110 -2.95 9.20 -12.15
N PRO A 111 -3.88 8.45 -12.77
CA PRO A 111 -3.76 7.00 -12.99
C PRO A 111 -2.66 6.60 -13.97
N SER A 112 -2.12 7.54 -14.76
CA SER A 112 -1.03 7.32 -15.71
C SER A 112 0.35 7.73 -15.18
N SER A 113 0.39 8.49 -14.09
CA SER A 113 1.65 8.93 -13.47
C SER A 113 2.36 7.75 -12.79
N THR A 114 3.64 7.57 -13.08
CA THR A 114 4.52 6.61 -12.38
C THR A 114 5.29 7.25 -11.23
N SER A 115 5.16 8.57 -11.05
CA SER A 115 5.82 9.31 -9.97
C SER A 115 5.17 8.95 -8.62
N PRO A 116 5.96 8.57 -7.59
CA PRO A 116 5.42 8.27 -6.27
C PRO A 116 4.70 9.48 -5.66
N ALA A 117 3.44 9.32 -5.30
CA ALA A 117 2.70 10.29 -4.51
C ALA A 117 2.90 10.03 -3.02
N LYS A 118 3.27 11.07 -2.27
CA LYS A 118 3.46 10.98 -0.82
C LYS A 118 2.10 11.06 -0.11
N ALA A 119 1.82 10.13 0.79
CA ALA A 119 0.72 10.26 1.72
C ALA A 119 1.05 11.34 2.77
N LEU A 120 0.01 11.90 3.39
CA LEU A 120 0.17 12.85 4.50
C LEU A 120 0.60 12.15 5.79
N ASP A 121 0.18 10.90 5.95
CA ASP A 121 0.38 10.04 7.11
C ASP A 121 0.90 8.65 6.71
N ASN A 122 1.11 7.80 7.69
CA ASN A 122 1.49 6.41 7.50
C ASN A 122 0.49 5.47 8.22
N CYS A 123 0.55 4.19 7.87
CA CYS A 123 0.31 3.12 8.82
C CYS A 123 1.40 3.21 9.90
#